data_AF-A0A3P8WRZ4-F1
#
_entry.id   AF-A0A3P8WRZ4-F1
#
_cell.length_a   1.000
_cell.length_b   1.000
_cell.length_c   1.000
_cell.angle_alpha   90.00
_cell.angle_beta   90.00
_cell.angle_gamma   90.00
#
_symmetry.space_group_name_H-M   'P 1'
#
loop_
_entity.id
_entity.type
_entity.pdbx_description
1 polymer ?
#
loop_
_entity_poly.entity_id
_entity_poly.type
_entity_poly.pdbx_seq_one_letter_code
_entity_poly.pdbx_strand_id
1 'polypeptide(L)'
;MGFRKKNKSPPVLSHEFVIQNHADMVSCLAMIILLGLMFEVTAKFAIMFITVQYNIISLNTLDPVNLYQYGPKDVATVFFYLLIAVILHALIQEYILDKMNRRLHLSKTKHSKFNESGQLAAFYLFSFVWGSSILTAEDFASNPTFLWEGYPHTHMVFQVKFFYICQIAYWLHAIPELYFQKVRKEDIPRQLYYICLYVVHITGAYGKIVCVFNNFCPLQTG
;
A
#
# COMPACT_ATOMS: atom_id res chain seq x y z
N MET A 1 -30.83 -12.93 36.70
CA MET A 1 -30.48 -11.62 36.12
C MET A 1 -28.96 -11.53 35.98
N GLY A 2 -28.43 -11.74 34.78
CA GLY A 2 -26.99 -11.64 34.53
C GLY A 2 -26.56 -10.18 34.48
N PHE A 3 -25.63 -9.79 35.35
CA PHE A 3 -25.03 -8.46 35.33
C PHE A 3 -24.40 -8.20 33.95
N ARG A 4 -25.04 -7.31 33.19
CA ARG A 4 -24.48 -6.73 31.96
C ARG A 4 -23.25 -5.92 32.40
N LYS A 5 -22.05 -6.50 32.29
CA LYS A 5 -20.77 -5.79 32.50
C LYS A 5 -20.84 -4.50 31.68
N LYS A 6 -20.89 -3.35 32.35
CA LYS A 6 -20.67 -2.05 31.71
C LYS A 6 -19.25 -2.11 31.15
N ASN A 7 -19.10 -2.08 29.83
CA ASN A 7 -17.81 -1.86 29.18
C ASN A 7 -17.30 -0.50 29.67
N LYS A 8 -16.41 -0.51 30.66
CA LYS A 8 -15.65 0.67 31.03
C LYS A 8 -14.74 0.98 29.84
N SER A 9 -14.72 2.24 29.40
CA SER A 9 -13.72 2.69 28.44
C SER A 9 -12.34 2.32 29.00
N PRO A 10 -11.46 1.72 28.18
CA PRO A 10 -10.14 1.34 28.64
C PRO A 10 -9.36 2.61 29.05
N PRO A 11 -8.45 2.53 30.03
CA PRO A 11 -7.68 3.68 30.45
C PRO A 11 -6.90 4.29 29.27
N VAL A 12 -6.80 5.62 29.25
CA VAL A 12 -6.13 6.39 28.19
C VAL A 12 -4.68 5.89 28.06
N LEU A 13 -4.23 5.66 26.82
CA LEU A 13 -2.93 5.06 26.45
C LEU A 13 -2.71 3.58 26.86
N SER A 14 -3.73 2.87 27.31
CA SER A 14 -3.61 1.41 27.46
C SER A 14 -3.49 0.70 26.10
N HIS A 15 -2.94 -0.51 26.12
CA HIS A 15 -2.85 -1.38 24.95
C HIS A 15 -4.20 -1.56 24.23
N GLU A 16 -5.32 -1.60 24.98
CA GLU A 16 -6.65 -1.71 24.39
C GLU A 16 -7.16 -0.40 23.78
N PHE A 17 -6.79 0.75 24.36
CA PHE A 17 -7.12 2.06 23.82
C PHE A 17 -6.45 2.31 22.46
N VAL A 18 -5.16 1.97 22.34
CA VAL A 18 -4.40 2.11 21.08
C VAL A 18 -5.02 1.25 19.98
N ILE A 19 -5.38 0.00 20.29
CA ILE A 19 -6.00 -0.89 19.31
C ILE A 19 -7.37 -0.37 18.86
N GLN A 20 -8.18 0.16 19.77
CA GLN A 20 -9.52 0.66 19.44
C GLN A 20 -9.48 1.95 18.61
N ASN A 21 -8.52 2.84 18.86
CA ASN A 21 -8.44 4.16 18.22
C ASN A 21 -7.28 4.26 17.21
N HIS A 22 -6.78 3.13 16.70
CA HIS A 22 -5.60 3.10 15.81
C HIS A 22 -5.83 3.94 14.54
N ALA A 23 -7.03 3.88 13.96
CA ALA A 23 -7.39 4.65 12.78
C ALA A 23 -7.31 6.16 13.02
N ASP A 24 -7.85 6.64 14.15
CA ASP A 24 -7.82 8.06 14.53
C ASP A 24 -6.40 8.53 14.85
N MET A 25 -5.61 7.71 15.54
CA MET A 25 -4.20 8.01 15.83
C MET A 25 -3.37 8.12 14.55
N VAL A 26 -3.52 7.17 13.63
CA VAL A 26 -2.82 7.18 12.33
C VAL A 26 -3.31 8.33 11.45
N SER A 27 -4.61 8.63 11.47
CA SER A 27 -5.18 9.81 10.82
C SER A 27 -4.57 11.10 11.35
N CYS A 28 -4.41 11.23 12.67
CA CYS A 28 -3.74 12.38 13.27
C CYS A 28 -2.29 12.53 12.76
N LEU A 29 -1.53 11.43 12.67
CA LEU A 29 -0.18 11.45 12.11
C LEU A 29 -0.16 11.88 10.63
N ALA A 30 -1.07 11.35 9.81
CA ALA A 30 -1.20 11.74 8.41
C ALA A 30 -1.57 13.23 8.28
N MET A 31 -2.47 13.73 9.14
CA MET A 31 -2.85 15.13 9.17
C MET A 31 -1.69 16.06 9.56
N ILE A 32 -0.81 15.66 10.46
CA ILE A 32 0.40 16.44 10.79
C ILE A 32 1.30 16.59 9.55
N ILE A 33 1.47 15.52 8.77
CA ILE A 33 2.24 15.56 7.52
C ILE A 33 1.58 16.52 6.51
N LEU A 34 0.25 16.47 6.37
CA LEU A 34 -0.51 17.35 5.49
C LEU A 34 -0.44 18.83 5.93
N LEU A 35 -0.57 19.10 7.23
CA LEU A 35 -0.39 20.45 7.79
C LEU A 35 1.04 20.97 7.58
N GLY A 36 2.02 20.08 7.49
CA GLY A 36 3.39 20.40 7.09
C GLY A 36 3.48 21.08 5.71
N LEU A 37 2.48 20.97 4.84
CA LEU A 37 2.42 21.70 3.57
C LEU A 37 2.11 23.21 3.75
N MET A 38 1.61 23.64 4.90
CA MET A 38 1.18 25.02 5.12
C MET A 38 2.34 26.01 5.27
N PHE A 39 3.53 25.56 5.69
CA PHE A 39 4.72 26.41 5.82
C PHE A 39 5.79 26.00 4.82
N GLU A 40 6.46 26.98 4.21
CA GLU A 40 7.44 26.73 3.12
C GLU A 40 8.60 25.81 3.54
N VAL A 41 9.11 25.97 4.77
CA VAL A 41 10.22 25.16 5.28
C VAL A 41 9.79 23.70 5.49
N THR A 42 8.62 23.47 6.10
CA THR A 42 8.10 22.13 6.36
C THR A 42 7.56 21.47 5.09
N ALA A 43 7.08 22.26 4.12
CA ALA A 43 6.53 21.77 2.86
C ALA A 43 7.58 20.98 2.06
N LYS A 44 8.85 21.41 2.06
CA LYS A 44 9.95 20.67 1.42
C LYS A 44 10.09 19.24 1.95
N PHE A 45 9.83 19.04 3.24
CA PHE A 45 9.85 17.72 3.86
C PHE A 45 8.54 16.98 3.61
N ALA A 46 7.37 17.62 3.77
CA ALA A 46 6.07 16.99 3.56
C ALA A 46 5.86 16.51 2.11
N ILE A 47 6.33 17.27 1.12
CA ILE A 47 6.27 16.89 -0.30
C ILE A 47 7.03 15.58 -0.56
N MET A 48 8.14 15.34 0.13
CA MET A 48 8.89 14.08 0.02
C MET A 48 8.03 12.85 0.38
N PHE A 49 7.11 13.01 1.33
CA PHE A 49 6.19 11.95 1.75
C PHE A 49 4.98 11.83 0.83
N ILE A 50 4.47 12.93 0.29
CA ILE A 50 3.18 12.95 -0.42
C ILE A 50 3.34 12.65 -1.92
N THR A 51 4.33 13.26 -2.57
CA THR A 51 4.45 13.18 -4.03
C THR A 51 5.33 12.02 -4.46
N VAL A 52 5.07 11.50 -5.66
CA VAL A 52 5.97 10.54 -6.32
C VAL A 52 7.29 11.25 -6.67
N GLN A 53 8.42 10.66 -6.28
CA GLN A 53 9.75 11.30 -6.37
C GLN A 53 10.46 11.00 -7.70
N TYR A 54 11.53 11.75 -8.00
CA TYR A 54 12.41 11.54 -9.17
C TYR A 54 11.74 11.72 -10.53
N ASN A 55 10.97 12.79 -10.70
CA ASN A 55 10.46 13.20 -12.00
C ASN A 55 11.59 13.69 -12.91
N ILE A 56 11.59 13.24 -14.16
CA ILE A 56 12.50 13.64 -15.24
C ILE A 56 11.64 13.99 -16.45
N ILE A 57 11.88 15.16 -17.02
CA ILE A 57 11.20 15.60 -18.24
C ILE A 57 12.01 15.08 -19.42
N SER A 58 11.44 14.17 -20.20
CA SER A 58 12.05 13.75 -21.46
C SER A 58 11.74 14.78 -22.54
N LEU A 59 12.77 15.42 -23.07
CA LEU A 59 12.69 16.43 -24.14
C LEU A 59 12.77 15.80 -25.55
N ASN A 60 12.79 14.47 -25.64
CA ASN A 60 13.00 13.75 -26.90
C ASN A 60 11.75 13.67 -27.79
N THR A 61 10.60 14.13 -27.31
CA THR A 61 9.31 14.12 -28.02
C THR A 61 8.76 15.54 -28.15
N LEU A 62 7.99 15.81 -29.22
CA LEU A 62 7.33 17.10 -29.45
C LEU A 62 6.43 17.54 -28.27
N ASP A 63 5.95 16.57 -27.49
CA ASP A 63 5.29 16.76 -26.22
C ASP A 63 6.20 16.31 -25.06
N PRO A 64 6.50 17.16 -24.07
CA PRO A 64 7.33 16.77 -22.93
C PRO A 64 6.62 15.72 -22.08
N VAL A 65 7.16 14.50 -22.02
CA VAL A 65 6.61 13.42 -21.18
C VAL A 65 7.33 13.38 -19.83
N ASN A 66 6.54 13.37 -18.77
CA ASN A 66 6.99 13.23 -17.39
C ASN A 66 7.30 11.76 -17.06
N LEU A 67 8.57 11.40 -17.04
CA LEU A 67 9.05 10.09 -16.65
C LEU A 67 9.57 10.10 -15.22
N TYR A 68 9.65 8.93 -14.59
CA TYR A 68 10.07 8.79 -13.20
C TYR A 68 11.13 7.71 -13.06
N GLN A 69 12.13 7.98 -12.22
CA GLN A 69 13.16 7.02 -11.82
C GLN A 69 12.86 6.45 -10.42
N TYR A 70 13.49 5.33 -10.09
CA TYR A 70 13.47 4.77 -8.74
C TYR A 70 14.49 5.49 -7.84
N GLY A 71 14.24 5.53 -6.53
CA GLY A 71 15.29 5.89 -5.59
C GLY A 71 14.88 5.85 -4.13
N PRO A 72 15.83 6.06 -3.20
CA PRO A 72 15.61 5.83 -1.76
C PRO A 72 14.52 6.72 -1.14
N LYS A 73 14.33 7.95 -1.64
CA LYS A 73 13.22 8.83 -1.22
C LYS A 73 11.83 8.22 -1.42
N ASP A 74 11.66 7.24 -2.30
CA ASP A 74 10.38 6.54 -2.47
C ASP A 74 9.96 5.79 -1.19
N VAL A 75 10.91 5.45 -0.30
CA VAL A 75 10.61 4.84 1.01
C VAL A 75 9.76 5.78 1.88
N ALA A 76 10.04 7.09 1.85
CA ALA A 76 9.23 8.07 2.57
C ALA A 76 7.81 8.14 1.99
N THR A 77 7.70 8.07 0.66
CA THR A 77 6.41 8.03 -0.03
C THR A 77 5.62 6.76 0.32
N VAL A 78 6.26 5.58 0.27
CA VAL A 78 5.65 4.30 0.69
C VAL A 78 5.17 4.38 2.14
N PHE A 79 5.95 4.97 3.04
CA PHE A 79 5.54 5.14 4.45
C PHE A 79 4.28 6.00 4.58
N PHE A 80 4.17 7.11 3.86
CA PHE A 80 2.96 7.93 3.90
C PHE A 80 1.74 7.17 3.37
N TYR A 81 1.86 6.50 2.23
CA TYR A 81 0.76 5.71 1.67
C TYR A 81 0.43 4.48 2.52
N LEU A 82 1.36 3.97 3.34
CA LEU A 82 1.08 2.95 4.35
C LEU A 82 0.14 3.50 5.43
N LEU A 83 0.34 4.74 5.91
CA LEU A 83 -0.59 5.38 6.85
C LEU A 83 -1.99 5.51 6.24
N ILE A 84 -2.06 5.94 4.98
CA ILE A 84 -3.33 6.04 4.24
C ILE A 84 -3.98 4.65 4.09
N ALA A 85 -3.21 3.61 3.82
CA ALA A 85 -3.71 2.24 3.71
C ALA A 85 -4.29 1.73 5.04
N VAL A 86 -3.67 2.03 6.19
CA VAL A 86 -4.24 1.71 7.52
C VAL A 86 -5.59 2.42 7.73
N ILE A 87 -5.68 3.71 7.39
CA ILE A 87 -6.94 4.47 7.51
C ILE A 87 -8.01 3.85 6.61
N LEU A 88 -7.71 3.60 5.34
CA LEU A 88 -8.64 2.98 4.39
C LEU A 88 -9.09 1.59 4.84
N HIS A 89 -8.17 0.77 5.38
CA HIS A 89 -8.49 -0.56 5.90
C HIS A 89 -9.52 -0.47 7.02
N ALA A 90 -9.31 0.43 7.99
CA ALA A 90 -10.25 0.66 9.08
C ALA A 90 -11.62 1.15 8.59
N LEU A 91 -11.64 2.08 7.62
CA LEU A 91 -12.88 2.58 7.02
C LEU A 91 -13.66 1.47 6.30
N ILE A 92 -13.00 0.65 5.48
CA ILE A 92 -13.64 -0.48 4.80
C ILE A 92 -14.19 -1.48 5.82
N GLN A 93 -13.44 -1.74 6.89
CA GLN A 93 -13.87 -2.65 7.95
C GLN A 93 -15.14 -2.14 8.63
N GLU A 94 -15.13 -0.91 9.12
CA GLU A 94 -16.23 -0.33 9.90
C GLU A 94 -17.49 -0.10 9.06
N TYR A 95 -17.33 0.53 7.89
CA TYR A 95 -18.46 1.00 7.08
C TYR A 95 -19.05 -0.08 6.17
N ILE A 96 -18.22 -1.02 5.69
CA ILE A 96 -18.64 -2.04 4.71
C ILE A 96 -18.75 -3.40 5.40
N LEU A 97 -17.64 -3.96 5.87
CA LEU A 97 -17.58 -5.35 6.31
C LEU A 97 -18.40 -5.60 7.58
N ASP A 98 -18.23 -4.78 8.61
CA ASP A 98 -19.01 -4.89 9.86
C ASP A 98 -20.50 -4.60 9.63
N LYS A 99 -20.83 -3.76 8.64
CA LYS A 99 -22.22 -3.53 8.25
C LYS A 99 -22.82 -4.76 7.58
N MET A 100 -22.09 -5.44 6.70
CA MET A 100 -22.52 -6.69 6.06
C MET A 100 -22.63 -7.84 7.07
N ASN A 101 -21.67 -7.98 7.97
CA ASN A 101 -21.69 -9.02 9.00
C ASN A 101 -22.89 -8.91 9.93
N ARG A 102 -23.26 -7.69 10.32
CA ARG A 102 -24.47 -7.42 11.13
C ARG A 102 -25.75 -7.83 10.40
N ARG A 103 -25.78 -7.78 9.06
CA ARG A 103 -26.92 -8.24 8.26
C ARG A 103 -26.96 -9.76 8.10
N LEU A 104 -25.80 -10.42 8.02
CA LEU A 104 -25.68 -11.85 7.74
C LEU A 104 -25.65 -12.75 8.98
N HIS A 105 -25.65 -12.17 10.19
CA HIS A 105 -25.70 -12.90 11.47
C HIS A 105 -24.67 -14.04 11.57
N LEU A 106 -23.44 -13.79 11.11
CA LEU A 106 -22.39 -14.81 11.06
C LEU A 106 -21.82 -15.14 12.45
N SER A 107 -21.47 -16.40 12.67
CA SER A 107 -20.73 -16.84 13.87
C SER A 107 -19.35 -16.16 13.96
N LYS A 108 -18.81 -15.98 15.18
CA LYS A 108 -17.52 -15.30 15.42
C LYS A 108 -16.35 -15.82 14.57
N THR A 109 -16.23 -17.14 14.38
CA THR A 109 -15.16 -17.74 13.57
C THR A 109 -15.32 -17.44 12.07
N LYS A 110 -16.57 -17.41 11.57
CA LYS A 110 -16.88 -17.03 10.19
C LYS A 110 -16.63 -15.53 9.95
N HIS A 111 -16.89 -14.70 10.96
CA HIS A 111 -16.69 -13.26 10.91
C HIS A 111 -15.22 -12.87 10.67
N SER A 112 -14.28 -13.48 11.39
CA SER A 112 -12.85 -13.17 11.23
C SER A 112 -12.35 -13.53 9.82
N LYS A 113 -12.71 -14.72 9.31
CA LYS A 113 -12.34 -15.13 7.95
C LYS A 113 -13.02 -14.29 6.86
N PHE A 114 -14.27 -13.90 7.09
CA PHE A 114 -15.01 -13.02 6.19
C PHE A 114 -14.37 -11.62 6.13
N ASN A 115 -13.94 -11.06 7.26
CA ASN A 115 -13.27 -9.76 7.27
C ASN A 115 -11.94 -9.80 6.52
N GLU A 116 -11.10 -10.80 6.77
CA GLU A 116 -9.83 -11.00 6.05
C GLU A 116 -10.07 -11.12 4.53
N SER A 117 -11.00 -11.98 4.14
CA SER A 117 -11.33 -12.21 2.73
C SER A 117 -12.00 -10.99 2.08
N GLY A 118 -12.83 -10.26 2.83
CA GLY A 118 -13.50 -9.05 2.36
C GLY A 118 -12.54 -7.89 2.12
N GLN A 119 -11.55 -7.70 3.00
CA GLN A 119 -10.47 -6.72 2.81
C GLN A 119 -9.63 -7.03 1.57
N LEU A 120 -9.22 -8.31 1.42
CA LEU A 120 -8.49 -8.76 0.24
C LEU A 120 -9.30 -8.61 -1.04
N ALA A 121 -10.59 -8.95 -1.02
CA ALA A 121 -11.47 -8.79 -2.17
C ALA A 121 -11.61 -7.33 -2.60
N ALA A 122 -11.81 -6.41 -1.66
CA ALA A 122 -11.88 -4.97 -1.95
C ALA A 122 -10.58 -4.47 -2.61
N PHE A 123 -9.43 -4.88 -2.07
CA PHE A 123 -8.14 -4.51 -2.60
C PHE A 123 -7.85 -5.09 -3.98
N TYR A 124 -8.15 -6.37 -4.20
CA TYR A 124 -7.92 -7.01 -5.51
C TYR A 124 -8.84 -6.44 -6.58
N LEU A 125 -10.10 -6.14 -6.27
CA LEU A 125 -11.00 -5.48 -7.22
C LEU A 125 -10.49 -4.10 -7.60
N PHE A 126 -10.09 -3.28 -6.62
CA PHE A 126 -9.52 -1.97 -6.87
C PHE A 126 -8.22 -2.06 -7.70
N SER A 127 -7.31 -2.96 -7.33
CA SER A 127 -6.04 -3.19 -8.02
C SER A 127 -6.23 -3.71 -9.43
N PHE A 128 -7.22 -4.57 -9.65
CA PHE A 128 -7.53 -5.09 -10.98
C PHE A 128 -8.06 -3.99 -11.89
N VAL A 129 -9.04 -3.20 -11.44
CA VAL A 129 -9.58 -2.09 -12.23
C VAL A 129 -8.50 -1.07 -12.59
N TRP A 130 -7.64 -0.70 -11.63
CA TRP A 130 -6.55 0.23 -11.89
C TRP A 130 -5.44 -0.39 -12.74
N GLY A 131 -5.05 -1.65 -12.49
CA GLY A 131 -4.08 -2.35 -13.32
C GLY A 131 -4.55 -2.49 -14.77
N SER A 132 -5.82 -2.80 -14.99
CA SER A 132 -6.42 -2.83 -16.32
C SER A 132 -6.41 -1.47 -17.00
N SER A 133 -6.71 -0.38 -16.27
CA SER A 133 -6.67 0.97 -16.87
C SER A 133 -5.25 1.36 -17.31
N ILE A 134 -4.22 0.98 -16.55
CA ILE A 134 -2.81 1.17 -16.93
C ILE A 134 -2.46 0.35 -18.18
N LEU A 135 -2.86 -0.92 -18.23
CA LEU A 135 -2.60 -1.80 -19.38
C LEU A 135 -3.24 -1.28 -20.67
N THR A 136 -4.42 -0.66 -20.59
CA THR A 136 -5.08 -0.04 -21.74
C THR A 136 -4.51 1.32 -22.12
N ALA A 137 -4.00 2.09 -21.15
CA ALA A 137 -3.47 3.43 -21.40
C ALA A 137 -2.09 3.42 -22.07
N GLU A 138 -1.28 2.39 -21.81
CA GLU A 138 0.10 2.28 -22.30
C GLU A 138 0.23 1.28 -23.48
N ASP A 139 -0.90 0.89 -24.10
CA ASP A 139 -0.95 -0.09 -25.20
C ASP A 139 -0.30 -1.47 -24.89
N PHE A 140 0.05 -1.75 -23.63
CA PHE A 140 0.57 -3.06 -23.22
C PHE A 140 -0.41 -4.21 -23.49
N ALA A 141 -1.72 -3.90 -23.49
CA ALA A 141 -2.76 -4.87 -23.82
C ALA A 141 -2.72 -5.33 -25.29
N SER A 142 -2.28 -4.47 -26.21
CA SER A 142 -2.21 -4.77 -27.65
C SER A 142 -0.85 -5.38 -28.02
N ASN A 143 0.24 -4.96 -27.37
CA ASN A 143 1.58 -5.47 -27.61
C ASN A 143 2.29 -5.80 -26.28
N PRO A 144 2.19 -7.05 -25.77
CA PRO A 144 2.80 -7.43 -24.50
C PRO A 144 4.33 -7.36 -24.54
N THR A 145 4.94 -7.40 -25.73
CA THR A 145 6.39 -7.32 -25.96
C THR A 145 7.03 -6.07 -25.36
N PHE A 146 6.30 -4.94 -25.30
CA PHE A 146 6.80 -3.70 -24.72
C PHE A 146 7.13 -3.82 -23.22
N LEU A 147 6.61 -4.83 -22.52
CA LEU A 147 6.93 -5.06 -21.11
C LEU A 147 8.40 -5.45 -20.90
N TRP A 148 9.04 -6.11 -21.88
CA TRP A 148 10.41 -6.62 -21.76
C TRP A 148 11.38 -6.08 -22.82
N GLU A 149 10.90 -5.31 -23.80
CA GLU A 149 11.73 -4.64 -24.80
C GLU A 149 12.53 -3.49 -24.16
N GLY A 150 13.85 -3.41 -24.38
CA GLY A 150 14.68 -2.33 -23.80
C GLY A 150 15.03 -2.50 -22.32
N TYR A 151 14.84 -3.70 -21.77
CA TYR A 151 15.17 -4.02 -20.39
C TYR A 151 16.69 -3.93 -20.11
N PRO A 152 17.14 -3.34 -18.98
CA PRO A 152 16.34 -2.82 -17.86
C PRO A 152 15.74 -1.44 -18.12
N HIS A 153 14.46 -1.30 -17.81
CA HIS A 153 13.73 -0.04 -17.92
C HIS A 153 14.16 0.93 -16.82
N THR A 154 14.92 1.97 -17.14
CA THR A 154 15.35 2.97 -16.13
C THR A 154 14.26 4.00 -15.82
N HIS A 155 13.24 4.10 -16.66
CA HIS A 155 12.20 5.13 -16.59
C HIS A 155 10.81 4.49 -16.61
N MET A 156 9.87 5.07 -15.87
CA MET A 156 8.47 4.65 -15.84
C MET A 156 7.52 5.85 -15.80
N VAL A 157 6.33 5.70 -16.35
CA VAL A 157 5.28 6.71 -16.25
C VAL A 157 4.76 6.83 -14.82
N PHE A 158 4.19 8.01 -14.49
CA PHE A 158 3.64 8.30 -13.16
C PHE A 158 2.67 7.22 -12.67
N GLN A 159 1.71 6.80 -13.51
CA GLN A 159 0.65 5.86 -13.14
C GLN A 159 1.21 4.50 -12.72
N VAL A 160 2.18 3.98 -13.46
CA VAL A 160 2.87 2.71 -13.15
C VAL A 160 3.65 2.82 -11.86
N LYS A 161 4.44 3.89 -11.69
CA LYS A 161 5.21 4.12 -10.45
C LYS A 161 4.30 4.20 -9.24
N PHE A 162 3.25 5.01 -9.34
CA PHE A 162 2.34 5.26 -8.25
C PHE A 162 1.54 4.01 -7.87
N PHE A 163 1.16 3.19 -8.86
CA PHE A 163 0.56 1.88 -8.65
C PHE A 163 1.48 0.99 -7.81
N TYR A 164 2.76 0.82 -8.19
CA TYR A 164 3.70 0.00 -7.42
C TYR A 164 3.90 0.51 -5.98
N ILE A 165 4.02 1.83 -5.78
CA ILE A 165 4.14 2.43 -4.44
C ILE A 165 2.92 2.08 -3.58
N CYS A 166 1.70 2.24 -4.12
CA CYS A 166 0.47 1.89 -3.43
C CYS A 166 0.38 0.39 -3.10
N GLN A 167 0.80 -0.47 -4.03
CA GLN A 167 0.82 -1.93 -3.82
C GLN A 167 1.76 -2.32 -2.68
N ILE A 168 2.99 -1.79 -2.66
CA ILE A 168 3.95 -2.05 -1.58
C ILE A 168 3.42 -1.51 -0.26
N ALA A 169 2.88 -0.29 -0.25
CA ALA A 169 2.30 0.33 0.94
C ALA A 169 1.17 -0.49 1.55
N TYR A 170 0.27 -1.06 0.73
CA TYR A 170 -0.80 -1.94 1.19
C TYR A 170 -0.23 -3.23 1.81
N TRP A 171 0.67 -3.94 1.13
CA TRP A 171 1.21 -5.17 1.74
C TRP A 171 2.00 -4.90 3.03
N LEU A 172 2.64 -3.74 3.16
CA LEU A 172 3.27 -3.33 4.40
C LEU A 172 2.27 -2.92 5.49
N HIS A 173 1.12 -2.30 5.15
CA HIS A 173 0.06 -1.96 6.11
C HIS A 173 -0.50 -3.20 6.80
N ALA A 174 -0.50 -4.35 6.10
CA ALA A 174 -0.98 -5.60 6.67
C ALA A 174 -0.22 -6.01 7.94
N ILE A 175 1.06 -5.65 8.09
CA ILE A 175 1.90 -5.99 9.24
C ILE A 175 1.37 -5.37 10.56
N PRO A 176 1.24 -4.03 10.70
CA PRO A 176 0.63 -3.43 11.89
C PRO A 176 -0.84 -3.84 12.06
N GLU A 177 -1.56 -4.12 10.96
CA GLU A 177 -2.95 -4.58 11.03
C GLU A 177 -3.08 -5.96 11.71
N LEU A 178 -2.12 -6.88 11.53
CA LEU A 178 -2.09 -8.15 12.26
C LEU A 178 -2.15 -7.94 13.78
N TYR A 179 -1.48 -6.88 14.25
CA TYR A 179 -1.46 -6.50 15.65
C TYR A 179 -2.78 -5.84 16.07
N PHE A 180 -3.32 -4.91 15.28
CA PHE A 180 -4.58 -4.22 15.59
C PHE A 180 -5.79 -5.17 15.59
N GLN A 181 -5.84 -6.16 14.69
CA GLN A 181 -6.95 -7.12 14.62
C GLN A 181 -6.91 -8.22 15.69
N LYS A 182 -5.84 -8.28 16.50
CA LYS A 182 -5.60 -9.35 17.49
C LYS A 182 -5.73 -10.75 16.85
N VAL A 183 -5.07 -10.95 15.70
CA VAL A 183 -5.10 -12.23 14.98
C VAL A 183 -4.60 -13.36 15.89
N ARG A 184 -5.19 -14.55 15.76
CA ARG A 184 -4.81 -15.73 16.54
C ARG A 184 -3.35 -16.07 16.26
N LYS A 185 -2.58 -16.38 17.31
CA LYS A 185 -1.14 -16.65 17.22
C LYS A 185 -0.79 -17.77 16.25
N GLU A 186 -1.68 -18.74 16.07
CA GLU A 186 -1.58 -19.84 15.11
C GLU A 186 -1.64 -19.38 13.63
N ASP A 187 -2.36 -18.30 13.34
CA ASP A 187 -2.56 -17.78 11.98
C ASP A 187 -1.48 -16.75 11.58
N ILE A 188 -0.83 -16.08 12.55
CA ILE A 188 0.23 -15.07 12.32
C ILE A 188 1.35 -15.57 11.40
N PRO A 189 2.00 -16.73 11.61
CA PRO A 189 3.12 -17.14 10.76
C PRO A 189 2.69 -17.38 9.31
N ARG A 190 1.49 -17.94 9.09
CA ARG A 190 0.92 -18.11 7.75
C ARG A 190 0.71 -16.74 7.09
N GLN A 191 0.17 -15.79 7.84
CA GLN A 191 -0.11 -14.46 7.30
C GLN A 191 1.15 -13.67 6.97
N LEU A 192 2.12 -13.68 7.87
CA LEU A 192 3.41 -13.03 7.66
C LEU A 192 4.14 -13.63 6.45
N TYR A 193 4.08 -14.95 6.25
CA TYR A 193 4.72 -15.61 5.11
C TYR A 193 4.20 -15.08 3.77
N TYR A 194 2.88 -15.03 3.56
CA TYR A 194 2.36 -14.50 2.29
C TYR A 194 2.59 -12.98 2.17
N ILE A 195 2.50 -12.20 3.25
CA ILE A 195 2.79 -10.75 3.21
C ILE A 195 4.23 -10.54 2.73
N CYS A 196 5.19 -11.25 3.32
CA CYS A 196 6.59 -11.17 2.91
C CYS A 196 6.77 -11.58 1.44
N LEU A 197 6.11 -12.64 0.98
CA LEU A 197 6.17 -13.04 -0.43
C LEU A 197 5.67 -11.94 -1.37
N TYR A 198 4.54 -11.31 -1.07
CA TYR A 198 4.01 -10.20 -1.89
C TYR A 198 4.91 -8.97 -1.85
N VAL A 199 5.38 -8.55 -0.66
CA VAL A 199 6.32 -7.42 -0.54
C VAL A 199 7.59 -7.69 -1.33
N VAL A 200 8.19 -8.87 -1.19
CA VAL A 200 9.41 -9.25 -1.94
C VAL A 200 9.13 -9.35 -3.43
N HIS A 201 7.98 -9.89 -3.85
CA HIS A 201 7.63 -9.99 -5.25
C HIS A 201 7.41 -8.63 -5.90
N ILE A 202 6.67 -7.73 -5.25
CA ILE A 202 6.31 -6.42 -5.78
C ILE A 202 7.48 -5.45 -5.70
N THR A 203 8.20 -5.40 -4.56
CA THR A 203 9.46 -4.63 -4.44
C THR A 203 10.51 -5.19 -5.38
N GLY A 204 10.52 -6.52 -5.54
CA GLY A 204 11.20 -7.23 -6.60
C GLY A 204 10.83 -6.65 -7.94
N ALA A 205 9.60 -6.74 -8.43
CA ALA A 205 9.19 -6.20 -9.74
C ALA A 205 9.54 -4.71 -9.91
N TYR A 206 9.31 -3.90 -8.88
CA TYR A 206 9.64 -2.47 -8.84
C TYR A 206 11.15 -2.20 -8.97
N GLY A 207 11.99 -2.98 -8.28
CA GLY A 207 13.45 -2.89 -8.34
C GLY A 207 14.09 -3.78 -9.43
N LYS A 208 13.36 -4.74 -9.98
CA LYS A 208 13.74 -5.65 -11.08
C LYS A 208 13.47 -5.01 -12.42
N ILE A 209 12.65 -3.97 -12.49
CA ILE A 209 12.80 -2.95 -13.53
C ILE A 209 14.26 -2.40 -13.59
N VAL A 210 15.10 -2.67 -12.58
CA VAL A 210 16.52 -2.23 -12.49
C VAL A 210 17.54 -3.36 -12.26
N CYS A 211 17.24 -4.45 -11.54
CA CYS A 211 18.29 -5.38 -11.06
C CYS A 211 17.81 -6.84 -10.90
N VAL A 212 17.72 -7.61 -11.99
CA VAL A 212 17.76 -9.09 -11.91
C VAL A 212 19.10 -9.67 -12.35
N PHE A 213 19.90 -8.95 -13.12
CA PHE A 213 21.11 -9.51 -13.74
C PHE A 213 22.43 -8.98 -13.21
N ASN A 214 22.46 -8.25 -12.08
CA ASN A 214 23.74 -7.83 -11.47
C ASN A 214 24.51 -8.94 -10.72
N ASN A 215 24.07 -10.20 -10.83
CA ASN A 215 24.89 -11.36 -10.47
C ASN A 215 24.97 -12.43 -11.59
N PHE A 216 24.51 -12.13 -12.82
CA PHE A 216 24.57 -13.10 -13.93
C PHE A 216 24.91 -12.53 -15.31
N CYS A 217 25.25 -11.24 -15.44
CA CYS A 217 25.74 -10.71 -16.71
C CYS A 217 27.26 -10.49 -16.64
N PRO A 218 28.10 -11.40 -17.18
CA PRO A 218 29.48 -11.04 -17.51
C PRO A 218 29.43 -10.04 -18.66
N LEU A 219 30.17 -8.95 -18.50
CA LEU A 219 30.76 -8.09 -19.55
C LEU A 219 30.19 -8.24 -20.97
N GLN A 220 29.58 -7.17 -21.46
CA GLN A 220 29.73 -6.86 -22.88
C GLN A 220 30.02 -5.37 -23.06
N THR A 221 31.32 -5.08 -22.94
CA THR A 221 31.98 -4.02 -23.71
C THR A 221 31.85 -4.32 -25.19
N GLY A 222 31.41 -3.33 -25.96
CA GLY A 222 31.38 -3.30 -27.42
C GLY A 222 30.97 -1.92 -27.88
#